data_AF-A0A843M6W6-F1
#
_entry.id   AF-A0A843M6W6-F1
#
_cell.length_a   1.000
_cell.length_b   1.000
_cell.length_c   1.000
_cell.angle_alpha   90.00
_cell.angle_beta   90.00
_cell.angle_gamma   90.00
#
_symmetry.space_group_name_H-M   'P 1'
#
loop_
_entity.id
_entity.type
_entity.pdbx_description
1 polymer ?
#
loop_
_entity_poly.entity_id
_entity_poly.type
_entity_poly.pdbx_seq_one_letter_code
_entity_poly.pdbx_strand_id
1 'polypeptide(L)'
;GQELPMWRLVQMNEMMSVPDLLRQLSGTGYDSVLSPVLRTYPSTDTMLRMDMALDQYLLNTISRLGLTYYHTGGPLLWYLVAKEFELRNIRIILSGLYDGFSADKITPMLITVPEET
;
A
#
# COMPACT_ATOMS: atom_id res chain seq x y z
N GLY A 1 -12.73 -12.66 -2.34
CA GLY A 1 -11.34 -13.09 -2.55
C GLY A 1 -10.97 -13.34 -4.01
N GLN A 2 -11.50 -12.61 -4.99
CA GLN A 2 -10.83 -12.38 -6.28
C GLN A 2 -11.29 -11.02 -6.82
N GLU A 3 -10.85 -9.94 -6.20
CA GLU A 3 -11.00 -8.61 -6.82
C GLU A 3 -10.24 -8.56 -8.16
N LEU A 4 -9.20 -9.39 -8.30
CA LEU A 4 -8.40 -9.55 -9.50
C LEU A 4 -8.37 -11.02 -9.94
N PRO A 5 -9.23 -11.43 -10.89
CA PRO A 5 -9.17 -12.76 -11.47
C PRO A 5 -7.93 -12.91 -12.37
N MET A 6 -7.44 -14.15 -12.53
CA MET A 6 -6.19 -14.43 -13.26
C MET A 6 -6.15 -13.87 -14.68
N TRP A 7 -7.25 -13.97 -15.43
CA TRP A 7 -7.31 -13.43 -16.80
C TRP A 7 -7.04 -11.92 -16.85
N ARG A 8 -7.48 -11.18 -15.83
CA ARG A 8 -7.28 -9.73 -15.74
C ARG A 8 -5.82 -9.40 -15.45
N LEU A 9 -5.16 -10.21 -14.61
CA LEU A 9 -3.71 -10.07 -14.35
C LEU A 9 -2.89 -10.31 -15.61
N VAL A 10 -3.24 -11.34 -16.40
CA VAL A 10 -2.59 -11.61 -17.70
C VAL A 10 -2.78 -10.42 -18.64
N GLN A 11 -4.00 -9.90 -18.73
CA GLN A 11 -4.28 -8.73 -19.55
C GLN A 11 -3.50 -7.48 -19.11
N MET A 12 -3.39 -7.23 -17.82
CA MET A 12 -2.59 -6.13 -17.26
C MET A 12 -1.10 -6.27 -17.58
N ASN A 13 -0.57 -7.50 -17.58
CA ASN A 13 0.83 -7.76 -17.91
C ASN A 13 1.18 -7.46 -19.38
N GLU A 14 0.20 -7.55 -20.27
CA GLU A 14 0.36 -7.21 -21.69
C GLU A 14 0.29 -5.70 -21.96
N MET A 15 -0.05 -4.88 -20.97
CA MET A 15 -0.19 -3.43 -21.12
C MET A 15 1.15 -2.71 -21.00
N MET A 16 1.39 -1.74 -21.88
CA MET A 16 2.63 -0.94 -21.90
C MET A 16 2.53 0.39 -21.13
N SER A 17 1.41 0.64 -20.46
CA SER A 17 1.04 1.96 -19.93
C SER A 17 0.40 1.82 -18.54
N VAL A 18 0.96 2.53 -17.55
CA VAL A 18 0.47 2.53 -16.16
C VAL A 18 -0.97 3.06 -16.05
N PRO A 19 -1.37 4.15 -16.75
CA PRO A 19 -2.77 4.57 -16.77
C PRO A 19 -3.73 3.51 -17.35
N ASP A 20 -3.32 2.78 -18.38
CA ASP A 20 -4.17 1.74 -18.98
C ASP A 20 -4.31 0.52 -18.07
N LEU A 21 -3.23 0.16 -17.36
CA LEU A 21 -3.25 -0.86 -16.31
C LEU A 21 -4.26 -0.49 -15.20
N LEU A 22 -4.30 0.77 -14.77
CA LEU A 22 -5.28 1.19 -13.75
C LEU A 22 -6.72 1.09 -14.23
N ARG A 23 -6.99 1.37 -15.50
CA ARG A 23 -8.35 1.20 -16.06
C ARG A 23 -8.85 -0.23 -15.88
N GLN A 24 -7.97 -1.23 -15.88
CA GLN A 24 -8.34 -2.63 -15.58
C GLN A 24 -8.64 -2.88 -14.10
N LEU A 25 -8.08 -2.07 -13.20
CA LEU A 25 -8.37 -2.14 -11.77
C LEU A 25 -9.71 -1.52 -11.41
N SER A 26 -10.37 -0.82 -12.34
CA SER A 26 -11.66 -0.17 -12.11
C SER A 26 -12.69 -1.12 -11.49
N GLY A 27 -13.35 -0.66 -10.42
CA GLY A 27 -14.32 -1.46 -9.67
C GLY A 27 -13.72 -2.42 -8.64
N THR A 28 -12.39 -2.39 -8.43
CA THR A 28 -11.72 -3.09 -7.32
C THR A 28 -11.39 -2.12 -6.18
N GLY A 29 -11.06 -2.64 -5.00
CA GLY A 29 -10.58 -1.79 -3.91
C GLY A 29 -9.29 -1.06 -4.26
N TYR A 30 -8.45 -1.65 -5.12
CA TYR A 30 -7.19 -1.06 -5.58
C TYR A 30 -7.38 0.23 -6.40
N ASP A 31 -8.47 0.33 -7.18
CA ASP A 31 -8.77 1.55 -7.95
C ASP A 31 -8.93 2.76 -7.03
N SER A 32 -9.67 2.61 -5.93
CA SER A 32 -9.91 3.71 -4.98
C SER A 32 -8.64 4.27 -4.35
N VAL A 33 -7.61 3.42 -4.21
CA VAL A 33 -6.34 3.73 -3.54
C VAL A 33 -5.31 4.29 -4.52
N LEU A 34 -5.29 3.79 -5.76
CA LEU A 34 -4.30 4.15 -6.77
C LEU A 34 -4.74 5.30 -7.69
N SER A 35 -6.05 5.49 -7.88
CA SER A 35 -6.62 6.60 -8.67
C SER A 35 -6.12 7.98 -8.23
N PRO A 36 -6.02 8.32 -6.92
CA PRO A 36 -5.47 9.59 -6.48
C PRO A 36 -4.01 9.81 -6.91
N VAL A 37 -3.18 8.76 -6.86
CA VAL A 37 -1.75 8.82 -7.23
C VAL A 37 -1.58 9.08 -8.72
N LEU A 38 -2.46 8.50 -9.56
CA LEU A 38 -2.40 8.69 -11.00
C LEU A 38 -2.83 10.07 -11.49
N ARG A 39 -3.57 10.86 -10.68
CA ARG A 39 -3.85 12.26 -11.02
C ARG A 39 -2.57 13.11 -11.10
N THR A 40 -1.51 12.67 -10.42
CA THR A 40 -0.20 13.33 -10.41
C THR A 40 0.83 12.65 -11.31
N TYR A 41 0.44 11.64 -12.09
CA TYR A 41 1.35 10.92 -13.01
C TYR A 41 1.56 11.68 -14.33
N PRO A 42 2.77 11.64 -14.92
CA PRO A 42 4.00 11.04 -14.39
C PRO A 42 4.75 11.98 -13.44
N SER A 43 5.16 11.44 -12.29
CA SER A 43 6.05 12.11 -11.34
C SER A 43 7.22 11.20 -10.97
N THR A 44 8.35 11.76 -10.57
CA THR A 44 9.54 11.00 -10.15
C THR A 44 9.26 10.05 -8.98
N ASP A 45 8.26 10.39 -8.15
CA ASP A 45 7.87 9.65 -6.97
C ASP A 45 6.57 8.84 -7.14
N THR A 46 6.02 8.73 -8.36
CA THR A 46 4.75 7.99 -8.58
C THR A 46 4.85 6.55 -8.05
N MET A 47 5.93 5.83 -8.37
CA MET A 47 6.09 4.43 -7.96
C MET A 47 6.08 4.30 -6.42
N LEU A 48 6.85 5.14 -5.73
CA LEU A 48 6.90 5.17 -4.28
C LEU A 48 5.52 5.47 -3.67
N ARG A 49 4.79 6.45 -4.22
CA ARG A 49 3.44 6.78 -3.77
C ARG A 49 2.45 5.64 -3.99
N MET A 50 2.58 4.89 -5.08
CA MET A 50 1.76 3.71 -5.35
C MET A 50 2.03 2.60 -4.32
N ASP A 51 3.29 2.29 -4.06
CA ASP A 51 3.68 1.29 -3.04
C ASP A 51 3.11 1.67 -1.67
N MET A 52 3.31 2.90 -1.24
CA MET A 52 2.79 3.38 0.04
C MET A 52 1.26 3.32 0.12
N ALA A 53 0.56 3.68 -0.97
CA ALA A 53 -0.89 3.63 -1.00
C ALA A 53 -1.40 2.18 -0.86
N LEU A 54 -0.75 1.22 -1.54
CA LEU A 54 -1.07 -0.20 -1.44
C LEU A 54 -0.74 -0.78 -0.05
N ASP A 55 0.41 -0.40 0.51
CA ASP A 55 0.81 -0.79 1.86
C ASP A 55 -0.21 -0.29 2.91
N GLN A 56 -0.65 0.96 2.77
CA GLN A 56 -1.69 1.54 3.62
C GLN A 56 -3.02 0.80 3.49
N TYR A 57 -3.42 0.47 2.26
CA TYR A 57 -4.63 -0.29 2.00
C TYR A 57 -4.57 -1.69 2.62
N LEU A 58 -3.43 -2.37 2.53
CA LEU A 58 -3.21 -3.67 3.14
C LEU A 58 -3.32 -3.59 4.67
N LEU A 59 -2.62 -2.62 5.29
CA LEU A 59 -2.64 -2.44 6.74
C LEU A 59 -4.06 -2.14 7.27
N ASN A 60 -4.79 -1.26 6.58
CA ASN A 60 -6.19 -0.94 6.90
C ASN A 60 -7.12 -2.16 6.72
N THR A 61 -6.94 -2.91 5.63
CA THR A 61 -7.72 -4.12 5.37
C THR A 61 -7.53 -5.14 6.48
N ILE A 62 -6.28 -5.36 6.89
CA ILE A 62 -5.94 -6.33 7.92
C ILE A 62 -6.39 -5.86 9.30
N SER A 63 -6.28 -4.58 9.63
CA SER A 63 -6.85 -4.03 10.86
C SER A 63 -8.35 -4.29 10.95
N ARG A 64 -9.09 -4.01 9.86
CA ARG A 64 -10.53 -4.30 9.78
C ARG A 64 -10.84 -5.80 9.92
N LEU A 65 -10.05 -6.67 9.29
CA LEU A 65 -10.20 -8.12 9.44
C LEU A 65 -9.93 -8.57 10.88
N GLY A 66 -8.92 -7.97 11.53
CA GLY A 66 -8.59 -8.22 12.93
C GLY A 66 -9.73 -7.89 13.88
N LEU A 67 -10.42 -6.77 13.63
CA LEU A 67 -11.61 -6.36 14.37
C LEU A 67 -12.84 -7.22 14.03
N THR A 68 -13.05 -7.56 12.76
CA THR A 68 -14.20 -8.37 12.29
C THR A 68 -14.13 -9.79 12.83
N TYR A 69 -12.94 -10.38 12.84
CA TYR A 69 -12.69 -11.75 13.29
C TYR A 69 -12.00 -11.78 14.66
N TYR A 70 -12.40 -10.89 15.56
CA TYR A 70 -11.76 -10.67 16.87
C TYR A 70 -11.70 -11.94 17.74
N HIS A 71 -12.73 -12.80 17.70
CA HIS A 71 -12.78 -14.03 18.49
C HIS A 71 -11.98 -15.21 17.90
N THR A 72 -11.34 -15.03 16.74
CA THR A 72 -10.52 -16.07 16.09
C THR A 72 -9.08 -15.59 15.93
N GLY A 73 -8.39 -15.99 14.85
CA GLY A 73 -7.02 -15.56 14.56
C GLY A 73 -6.88 -14.13 14.03
N GLY A 74 -7.98 -13.35 13.95
CA GLY A 74 -7.97 -11.98 13.44
C GLY A 74 -6.95 -11.06 14.14
N PRO A 75 -6.97 -10.95 15.48
CA PRO A 75 -6.01 -10.11 16.20
C PRO A 75 -4.56 -10.55 16.02
N LEU A 76 -4.30 -11.86 15.92
CA LEU A 76 -2.96 -12.38 15.68
C LEU A 76 -2.46 -12.03 14.27
N LEU A 77 -3.32 -12.17 13.25
CA LEU A 77 -3.00 -11.78 11.89
C LEU A 77 -2.70 -10.28 11.80
N TRP A 78 -3.54 -9.45 12.44
CA TRP A 78 -3.31 -8.01 12.49
C TRP A 78 -1.99 -7.67 13.18
N TYR A 79 -1.71 -8.28 14.34
CA TYR A 79 -0.45 -8.11 15.05
C TYR A 79 0.76 -8.46 14.17
N LEU A 80 0.75 -9.60 13.50
CA LEU A 80 1.88 -10.05 12.68
C LEU A 80 2.18 -9.08 11.54
N VAL A 81 1.16 -8.61 10.83
CA VAL A 81 1.38 -7.69 9.70
C VAL A 81 1.73 -6.29 10.18
N ALA A 82 1.14 -5.81 11.28
CA ALA A 82 1.56 -4.55 11.89
C ALA A 82 3.05 -4.59 12.29
N LYS A 83 3.53 -5.72 12.84
CA LYS A 83 4.95 -5.91 13.17
C LYS A 83 5.86 -5.92 11.96
N GLU A 84 5.42 -6.47 10.83
CA GLU A 84 6.17 -6.39 9.58
C GLU A 84 6.33 -4.94 9.10
N PHE A 85 5.27 -4.13 9.18
CA PHE A 85 5.32 -2.71 8.83
C PHE A 85 6.19 -1.88 9.78
N GLU A 86 6.17 -2.17 11.08
CA GLU A 86 7.10 -1.53 12.04
C GLU A 86 8.56 -1.80 11.67
N LEU A 87 8.91 -3.04 11.34
CA LEU A 87 10.28 -3.40 10.92
C LEU A 87 10.65 -2.72 9.59
N ARG A 88 9.71 -2.60 8.66
CA ARG A 88 9.92 -1.88 7.40
C ARG A 88 10.14 -0.39 7.63
N ASN A 89 9.40 0.24 8.54
CA ASN A 89 9.63 1.64 8.93
C ASN A 89 11.01 1.85 9.55
N ILE A 90 11.43 0.95 10.46
CA ILE A 90 12.79 1.00 11.02
C ILE A 90 13.84 0.93 9.89
N ARG A 91 13.66 0.03 8.93
CA ARG A 91 14.55 -0.07 7.76
C ARG A 91 14.57 1.21 6.95
N ILE A 92 13.41 1.81 6.65
CA ILE A 92 13.29 3.06 5.90
C ILE A 92 14.04 4.19 6.63
N ILE A 93 13.88 4.30 7.95
CA ILE A 93 14.59 5.28 8.77
C ILE A 93 16.10 5.06 8.70
N LEU A 94 16.56 3.82 8.92
CA LEU A 94 17.99 3.50 8.90
C LEU A 94 18.62 3.77 7.53
N SER A 95 17.96 3.37 6.45
CA SER A 95 18.41 3.64 5.07
C SER A 95 18.43 5.14 4.77
N GLY A 96 17.38 5.87 5.14
CA GLY A 96 17.32 7.32 4.93
C GLY A 96 18.40 8.08 5.71
N LEU A 97 18.68 7.66 6.95
CA LEU A 97 19.77 8.23 7.75
C LEU A 97 21.14 7.90 7.15
N TYR A 98 21.34 6.67 6.66
CA TYR A 98 22.58 6.26 5.99
C TYR A 98 22.84 7.08 4.71
N ASP A 99 21.79 7.36 3.94
CA ASP A 99 21.85 8.17 2.72
C ASP A 99 21.89 9.69 2.99
N GLY A 100 21.87 10.11 4.26
CA GLY A 100 21.94 11.52 4.67
C GLY A 100 20.66 12.32 4.40
N PHE A 101 19.50 11.67 4.29
CA PHE A 101 18.22 12.34 4.13
C PHE A 101 17.75 13.01 5.42
N SER A 102 17.09 14.17 5.29
CA SER A 102 16.45 14.84 6.42
C SER A 102 15.21 14.08 6.88
N ALA A 103 14.81 14.29 8.14
CA ALA A 103 13.58 13.73 8.69
C ALA A 103 12.36 14.09 7.84
N ASP A 104 12.27 15.31 7.32
CA ASP A 104 11.17 15.76 6.44
C ASP A 104 11.06 14.95 5.15
N LYS A 105 12.17 14.36 4.68
CA LYS A 105 12.17 13.49 3.50
C LYS A 105 11.85 12.03 3.84
N ILE A 106 12.21 11.57 5.04
CA ILE A 106 12.01 10.19 5.50
C ILE A 106 10.58 9.97 6.01
N THR A 107 10.06 10.88 6.83
CA THR A 107 8.76 10.77 7.49
C THR A 107 7.60 10.48 6.52
N PRO A 108 7.51 11.13 5.34
CA PRO A 108 6.46 10.82 4.38
C PRO A 108 6.51 9.39 3.87
N MET A 109 7.66 8.69 3.91
CA MET A 109 7.81 7.32 3.41
C MET A 109 7.37 6.25 4.43
N LEU A 110 7.07 6.65 5.66
CA LEU A 110 6.67 5.71 6.71
C LEU A 110 5.23 5.25 6.52
N ILE A 111 4.99 3.97 6.77
CA ILE A 111 3.65 3.38 6.72
C ILE A 111 3.08 3.42 8.14
N THR A 112 2.03 4.19 8.36
CA THR A 112 1.44 4.38 9.69
C THR A 112 0.00 3.90 9.73
N VAL A 113 -0.48 3.50 10.90
CA VAL A 113 -1.92 3.27 11.07
C VAL A 113 -2.58 4.65 11.14
N PRO A 114 -3.68 4.92 10.41
CA PRO A 114 -4.38 6.19 10.54
C PRO A 114 -4.87 6.35 11.98
N GLU A 115 -4.63 7.51 12.60
CA GLU A 115 -5.27 7.83 13.87
C GLU A 115 -6.79 7.87 13.66
N GLU A 116 -7.56 7.14 14.46
CA GLU A 116 -9.01 7.22 14.44
C GLU A 116 -9.42 8.64 14.87
N THR A 117 -9.84 9.47 13.91
CA THR A 117 -10.54 10.76 14.14
C THR A 117 -12.03 10.54 14.31
#